data_AF-A0A7W0ZYA8-F1
#
_entry.id   AF-A0A7W0ZYA8-F1
#
_cell.length_a   1.000
_cell.length_b   1.000
_cell.length_c   1.000
_cell.angle_alpha   90.00
_cell.angle_beta   90.00
_cell.angle_gamma   90.00
#
_symmetry.space_group_name_H-M   'P 1'
#
loop_
_entity.id
_entity.type
_entity.pdbx_description
1 polymer ?
#
loop_
_entity_poly.entity_id
_entity_poly.type
_entity_poly.pdbx_seq_one_letter_code
_entity_poly.pdbx_strand_id
1 'polypeptide(L)'
;MEHLNAARATWPTPATPEWTVIDAELRNNIVRRSGLDAHEMYWLREAERVQIWKPLGMVSMFDYMDRVLGHTPETARKRLRVARALANLPSYRRHSSAASSRSARCAS
;
A
#
# COMPACT_ATOMS: atom_id res chain seq x y z
N MET A 1 24.18 -13.10 18.67
CA MET A 1 22.82 -12.74 18.25
C MET A 1 22.67 -13.02 16.78
N GLU A 2 21.73 -13.91 16.45
CA GLU A 2 21.16 -14.23 15.14
C GLU A 2 22.11 -14.60 13.99
N HIS A 3 22.36 -15.91 13.86
CA HIS A 3 22.69 -16.54 12.59
C HIS A 3 21.47 -16.43 11.66
N LEU A 4 21.43 -15.42 10.79
CA LEU A 4 20.46 -15.38 9.69
C LEU A 4 20.90 -16.35 8.59
N ASN A 5 20.45 -17.59 8.79
CA ASN A 5 20.15 -18.64 7.83
C ASN A 5 20.31 -18.22 6.34
N ALA A 6 21.50 -18.48 5.80
CA ALA A 6 21.89 -18.27 4.40
C ALA A 6 21.16 -19.19 3.39
N ALA A 7 20.09 -19.88 3.78
CA ALA A 7 19.40 -20.87 2.95
C ALA A 7 18.27 -20.31 2.05
N ARG A 8 18.17 -18.98 1.86
CA ARG A 8 17.10 -18.35 1.03
C ARG A 8 17.55 -17.30 0.01
N ALA A 9 18.84 -17.23 -0.31
CA ALA A 9 19.32 -16.44 -1.44
C ALA A 9 20.11 -17.35 -2.39
N THR A 10 19.39 -18.16 -3.18
CA THR A 10 19.97 -18.78 -4.37
C THR A 10 20.17 -17.66 -5.39
N TRP A 11 21.33 -17.00 -5.32
CA TRP A 11 21.73 -16.02 -6.33
C TRP A 11 21.81 -16.70 -7.71
N PRO A 12 21.44 -16.00 -8.79
CA PRO A 12 21.54 -16.54 -10.13
C PRO A 12 23.00 -16.86 -10.47
N THR A 13 23.24 -18.05 -11.00
CA THR A 13 24.55 -18.47 -11.53
C THR A 13 24.82 -17.73 -12.85
N PRO A 14 26.09 -17.49 -13.27
CA PRO A 14 26.51 -16.39 -14.15
C PRO A 14 26.16 -16.50 -15.66
N ALA A 15 25.06 -17.18 -16.02
CA ALA A 15 24.56 -17.22 -17.40
C ALA A 15 23.73 -15.98 -17.79
N THR A 16 23.26 -15.21 -16.81
CA THR A 16 22.54 -13.93 -17.00
C THR A 16 23.24 -12.82 -16.22
N PRO A 17 23.47 -11.65 -16.82
CA PRO A 17 24.15 -10.56 -16.12
C PRO A 17 23.33 -10.11 -14.91
N GLU A 18 23.98 -9.97 -13.76
CA GLU A 18 23.33 -9.78 -12.46
C GLU A 18 22.36 -8.59 -12.42
N TRP A 19 22.66 -7.53 -13.18
CA TRP A 19 21.81 -6.34 -13.28
C TRP A 19 20.42 -6.66 -13.86
N THR A 20 20.28 -7.65 -14.74
CA THR A 20 18.98 -8.01 -15.34
C THR A 20 18.07 -8.70 -14.34
N VAL A 21 18.63 -9.51 -13.44
CA VAL A 21 17.86 -10.12 -12.35
C VAL A 21 17.49 -9.06 -11.31
N ILE A 22 18.39 -8.13 -11.00
CA ILE A 22 18.11 -7.00 -10.10
C ILE A 22 17.00 -6.11 -10.68
N ASP A 23 17.04 -5.76 -11.97
CA ASP A 23 16.01 -4.97 -12.64
C ASP A 23 14.65 -5.69 -12.65
N ALA A 24 14.63 -7.00 -12.95
CA ALA A 24 13.41 -7.80 -12.92
C ALA A 24 12.80 -7.86 -11.52
N GLU A 25 13.62 -8.05 -10.48
CA GLU A 25 13.16 -8.06 -9.09
C GLU A 25 12.70 -6.69 -8.61
N LEU A 26 13.37 -5.60 -9.02
CA LEU A 26 12.92 -4.23 -8.73
C LEU A 26 11.55 -3.97 -9.36
N ARG A 27 11.35 -4.35 -10.63
CA ARG A 27 10.05 -4.22 -11.31
C ARG A 27 8.98 -5.07 -10.62
N ASN A 28 9.29 -6.30 -10.25
CA ASN A 28 8.39 -7.16 -9.49
C ASN A 28 8.01 -6.55 -8.14
N ASN A 29 8.97 -5.93 -7.44
CA ASN A 29 8.75 -5.26 -6.17
C ASN A 29 7.83 -4.04 -6.35
N ILE A 30 8.09 -3.23 -7.38
CA ILE A 30 7.25 -2.07 -7.73
C ILE A 30 5.84 -2.52 -8.07
N VAL A 31 5.63 -3.58 -8.85
CA VAL A 31 4.28 -4.08 -9.19
C VAL A 31 3.53 -4.56 -7.94
N ARG A 32 4.20 -5.32 -7.07
CA ARG A 32 3.62 -5.81 -5.81
C ARG A 32 3.26 -4.66 -4.87
N ARG A 33 4.15 -3.67 -4.74
CA ARG A 33 3.90 -2.46 -3.93
C ARG A 33 2.83 -1.58 -4.55
N SER A 34 2.80 -1.43 -5.87
CA SER A 34 1.80 -0.63 -6.59
C SER A 34 0.37 -1.12 -6.31
N GLY A 35 0.16 -2.42 -6.11
CA GLY A 35 -1.14 -2.96 -5.69
C GLY A 35 -1.54 -2.53 -4.27
N LEU A 36 -0.58 -2.50 -3.33
CA LEU A 36 -0.80 -2.01 -1.96
C LEU A 36 -1.02 -0.49 -1.94
N ASP A 37 -0.23 0.26 -2.73
CA ASP A 37 -0.40 1.69 -2.89
C ASP A 37 -1.77 2.00 -3.50
N ALA A 38 -2.21 1.25 -4.51
CA ALA A 38 -3.53 1.45 -5.13
C ALA A 38 -4.68 1.20 -4.13
N HIS A 39 -4.57 0.16 -3.30
CA HIS A 39 -5.54 -0.12 -2.23
C HIS A 39 -5.61 1.00 -1.19
N GLU A 40 -4.46 1.50 -0.73
CA GLU A 40 -4.37 2.66 0.16
C GLU A 40 -5.01 3.89 -0.49
N MET A 41 -4.71 4.15 -1.77
CA MET A 41 -5.22 5.32 -2.49
C MET A 41 -6.75 5.33 -2.59
N TYR A 42 -7.37 4.16 -2.73
CA TYR A 42 -8.82 4.04 -2.70
C TYR A 42 -9.43 4.33 -1.35
N TRP A 43 -8.85 3.80 -0.27
CA TRP A 43 -9.37 4.08 1.07
C TRP A 43 -9.19 5.54 1.44
N LEU A 44 -8.11 6.19 1.00
CA LEU A 44 -7.95 7.64 1.15
C LEU A 44 -9.03 8.40 0.38
N ARG A 45 -9.39 7.94 -0.83
CA ARG A 45 -10.48 8.56 -1.59
C ARG A 45 -11.84 8.33 -0.92
N GLU A 46 -12.13 7.13 -0.47
CA GLU A 46 -13.41 6.84 0.21
C GLU A 46 -13.51 7.62 1.53
N ALA A 47 -12.43 7.70 2.30
CA ALA A 47 -12.33 8.54 3.49
C ALA A 47 -12.59 10.03 3.16
N GLU A 48 -12.08 10.51 2.03
CA GLU A 48 -12.36 11.85 1.51
C GLU A 48 -13.82 12.04 1.09
N ARG A 49 -14.40 11.06 0.42
CA ARG A 49 -15.80 11.09 -0.03
C ARG A 49 -16.78 11.16 1.12
N VAL A 50 -16.57 10.35 2.16
CA VAL A 50 -17.43 10.32 3.36
C VAL A 50 -17.05 11.40 4.39
N GLN A 51 -15.95 12.12 4.14
CA GLN A 51 -15.41 13.14 5.02
C GLN A 51 -15.24 12.64 6.46
N ILE A 52 -14.53 11.52 6.63
CA ILE A 52 -14.38 10.81 7.91
C ILE A 52 -13.88 11.70 9.06
N TRP A 53 -13.18 12.79 8.74
CA TRP A 53 -12.70 13.77 9.73
C TRP A 53 -13.83 14.59 10.38
N LYS A 54 -14.97 14.80 9.70
CA LYS A 54 -16.10 15.58 10.24
C LYS A 54 -16.70 14.97 11.51
N PRO A 55 -17.12 13.70 11.54
CA PRO A 55 -17.64 13.10 12.78
C PRO A 55 -16.59 12.97 13.88
N LEU A 56 -15.31 12.99 13.54
CA LEU A 56 -14.20 12.93 14.49
C LEU A 56 -13.79 14.32 15.03
N GLY A 57 -14.47 15.40 14.63
CA GLY A 57 -14.17 16.78 15.06
C GLY A 57 -12.88 17.36 14.47
N MET A 58 -12.37 16.78 13.39
CA MET A 58 -11.16 17.23 12.71
C MET A 58 -11.48 18.18 11.56
N VAL A 59 -10.55 19.09 11.25
CA VAL A 59 -10.80 20.21 10.33
C VAL A 59 -10.67 19.81 8.86
N SER A 60 -9.85 18.80 8.55
CA SER A 60 -9.61 18.37 7.18
C SER A 60 -9.11 16.93 7.06
N MET A 61 -9.11 16.40 5.83
CA MET A 61 -8.44 15.13 5.50
C MET A 61 -6.96 15.14 5.85
N PHE A 62 -6.28 16.28 5.71
CA PHE A 62 -4.86 16.41 6.07
C PHE A 62 -4.65 16.25 7.57
N ASP A 63 -5.53 16.83 8.39
CA ASP A 63 -5.50 16.72 9.85
C ASP A 63 -5.74 15.26 10.29
N TYR A 64 -6.64 14.55 9.59
CA TYR A 64 -6.84 13.11 9.78
C TYR A 64 -5.59 12.28 9.40
N MET A 65 -4.98 12.56 8.24
CA MET A 65 -3.77 11.83 7.80
C MET A 65 -2.56 12.11 8.70
N ASP A 66 -2.44 13.33 9.23
CA ASP A 66 -1.40 13.71 10.17
C ASP A 66 -1.59 13.00 11.52
N ARG A 67 -2.76 13.14 12.13
CA ARG A 67 -3.03 12.65 13.50
C ARG A 67 -3.26 11.14 13.59
N VAL A 68 -3.91 10.55 12.59
CA VAL A 68 -4.32 9.13 12.62
C VAL A 68 -3.34 8.23 11.86
N LEU A 69 -2.81 8.70 10.73
CA LEU A 69 -1.89 7.92 9.90
C LEU A 69 -0.41 8.32 10.08
N GLY A 70 -0.12 9.39 10.82
CA GLY A 70 1.25 9.86 11.05
C GLY A 70 1.95 10.36 9.78
N HIS A 71 1.19 10.74 8.75
CA HIS A 71 1.77 11.25 7.51
C HIS A 71 2.13 12.72 7.64
N THR A 72 3.34 13.07 7.20
CA THR A 72 3.70 14.48 7.06
C THR A 72 2.78 15.17 6.04
N PRO A 73 2.54 16.50 6.17
CA PRO A 73 1.65 17.25 5.26
C PRO A 73 2.02 17.10 3.78
N GLU A 74 3.32 17.05 3.47
CA GLU A 74 3.82 16.84 2.11
C GLU A 74 3.50 15.44 1.57
N THR A 75 3.63 14.41 2.41
CA THR A 75 3.30 13.03 2.07
C THR A 75 1.79 12.88 1.85
N ALA A 76 0.98 13.44 2.74
CA ALA A 76 -0.47 13.45 2.61
C ALA A 76 -0.93 14.13 1.31
N ARG A 77 -0.32 15.28 0.94
CA ARG A 77 -0.62 15.97 -0.32
C ARG A 77 -0.29 15.15 -1.55
N LYS A 78 0.87 14.48 -1.57
CA LYS A 78 1.26 13.60 -2.67
C LYS A 78 0.30 12.41 -2.79
N ARG A 79 0.00 11.75 -1.67
CA ARG A 79 -0.91 10.59 -1.60
C ARG A 79 -2.33 10.97 -2.04
N LEU A 80 -2.90 12.08 -1.55
CA LEU A 80 -4.22 12.56 -1.98
C LEU A 80 -4.27 12.94 -3.47
N ARG A 81 -3.20 13.54 -4.01
CA ARG A 81 -3.11 13.83 -5.45
C ARG A 81 -3.17 12.55 -6.28
N VAL A 82 -2.44 11.51 -5.87
CA VAL A 82 -2.46 10.20 -6.54
C VAL A 82 -3.81 9.52 -6.39
N ALA A 83 -4.40 9.52 -5.19
CA ALA A 83 -5.73 8.95 -4.93
C ALA A 83 -6.82 9.57 -5.82
N ARG A 84 -6.83 10.91 -5.94
CA ARG A 84 -7.76 11.62 -6.83
C ARG A 84 -7.50 11.33 -8.30
N ALA A 85 -6.25 11.17 -8.71
CA ALA A 85 -5.91 10.81 -10.09
C ALA A 85 -6.33 9.37 -10.44
N LEU A 86 -6.13 8.42 -9.52
CA LEU A 86 -6.54 7.02 -9.69
C LEU A 86 -8.06 6.84 -9.69
N ALA A 87 -8.80 7.68 -8.97
CA ALA A 87 -10.27 7.66 -8.98
C ALA A 87 -10.87 7.93 -10.37
N ASN A 88 -10.12 8.54 -11.28
CA ASN A 88 -10.54 8.80 -12.66
C ASN A 88 -10.23 7.64 -13.63
N LEU A 89 -9.60 6.55 -13.16
CA LEU A 89 -9.27 5.37 -13.99
C LEU A 89 -10.39 4.31 -13.90
N PRO A 90 -11.03 3.91 -15.02
CA PRO A 90 -12.17 2.97 -15.03
C PRO A 90 -11.90 1.58 -14.45
N SER A 91 -10.63 1.15 -14.36
CA SER A 91 -10.23 -0.22 -14.00
C SER A 91 -10.02 -0.45 -12.49
N TYR A 92 -10.14 0.59 -11.65
CA TYR A 92 -9.83 0.47 -10.22
C TYR A 92 -10.87 -0.36 -9.42
N ARG A 93 -12.10 -0.53 -9.94
CA ARG A 93 -13.22 -1.20 -9.25
C ARG A 93 -12.99 -2.69 -8.90
N ARG A 94 -11.90 -3.33 -9.35
CA ARG A 94 -11.75 -4.80 -9.32
C ARG A 94 -10.91 -5.41 -8.19
N HIS A 95 -10.30 -4.65 -7.26
CA HIS A 95 -9.27 -5.24 -6.38
C HIS A 95 -9.59 -5.36 -4.87
N SER A 96 -10.75 -4.97 -4.37
CA SER A 96 -11.07 -5.11 -2.92
C SER A 96 -11.95 -6.33 -2.60
N SER A 97 -11.55 -7.52 -3.03
CA SER A 97 -12.14 -8.78 -2.54
C SER A 97 -11.07 -9.74 -2.04
N ALA A 98 -10.53 -9.42 -0.86
CA ALA A 98 -10.00 -10.39 0.10
C ALA A 98 -9.92 -9.71 1.46
N ALA A 99 -11.08 -9.37 2.03
CA ALA A 99 -11.15 -9.09 3.45
C ALA A 99 -10.74 -10.36 4.19
N SER A 100 -9.64 -10.29 4.93
CA SER A 100 -9.13 -11.35 5.79
C SER A 100 -10.19 -11.74 6.83
N SER A 101 -11.04 -12.69 6.51
CA SER A 101 -11.72 -13.53 7.48
C SER A 101 -10.67 -14.46 8.10
N ARG A 102 -10.05 -14.03 9.20
CA ARG A 102 -9.29 -14.93 10.09
C ARG A 102 -9.35 -14.44 11.53
N SER A 103 -10.51 -14.64 12.15
CA SER A 103 -10.62 -15.06 13.55
C SER A 103 -11.96 -15.76 13.72
N ALA A 104 -11.98 -17.02 13.31
CA ALA A 104 -12.88 -18.02 13.86
C ALA A 104 -12.56 -18.08 15.37
N ARG A 105 -13.47 -17.74 16.29
CA ARG A 105 -14.49 -18.64 16.85
C ARG A 105 -14.05 -20.12 16.84
N CYS A 106 -14.06 -20.71 18.04
CA CYS A 106 -13.93 -22.12 18.40
C CYS A 106 -12.55 -22.59 18.89
N ALA A 107 -12.37 -22.55 20.21
CA ALA A 107 -11.83 -23.60 21.10
C ALA A 107 -11.79 -23.01 22.52
N SER A 108 -12.31 -23.58 23.59
CA SER A 108 -13.24 -24.68 23.89
C SER A 108 -13.82 -24.38 25.27
#